data_AF-A0A519XR07-F1
#
_entry.id   AF-A0A519XR07-F1
#
_cell.length_a   1.000
_cell.length_b   1.000
_cell.length_c   1.000
_cell.angle_alpha   90.00
_cell.angle_beta   90.00
_cell.angle_gamma   90.00
#
_symmetry.space_group_name_H-M   'P 1'
#
loop_
_entity.id
_entity.type
_entity.pdbx_description
1 polymer ?
#
loop_
_entity_poly.entity_id
_entity_poly.type
_entity_poly.pdbx_seq_one_letter_code
_entity_poly.pdbx_strand_id
1 'polypeptide(L)'
;IFALLSVAFIGSSQLNSLCLRWLTSKKIVTIALLAQCVFSLIFLIFALNDWLNLYSTIGFIALFLCCLGFINPNAAALSLAPFSKNAGSASALMGALQMGLGALASVMVSLFSEHSVIPMPLVMTAAAFIALVCLLIGKRFIKTEIEASENAAVVAH
;
A
#
# COMPACT_ATOMS: atom_id res chain seq x y z
N ILE A 1 -10.56 -13.42 -13.01
CA ILE A 1 -10.48 -12.15 -12.24
C ILE A 1 -9.45 -12.26 -11.13
N PHE A 2 -9.64 -13.14 -10.13
CA PHE A 2 -8.69 -13.31 -9.02
C PHE A 2 -7.24 -13.59 -9.47
N ALA A 3 -7.02 -14.51 -10.42
CA ALA A 3 -5.68 -14.78 -10.95
C ALA A 3 -5.01 -13.53 -11.55
N LEU A 4 -5.75 -12.69 -12.27
CA LEU A 4 -5.22 -11.46 -12.88
C LEU A 4 -4.81 -10.45 -11.80
N LEU A 5 -5.67 -10.25 -10.78
CA LEU A 5 -5.37 -9.36 -9.66
C LEU A 5 -4.17 -9.86 -8.84
N SER A 6 -4.07 -11.18 -8.61
CA SER A 6 -2.93 -11.79 -7.93
C SER A 6 -1.64 -11.63 -8.74
N VAL A 7 -1.67 -11.84 -10.06
CA VAL A 7 -0.51 -11.61 -10.94
C VAL A 7 -0.08 -10.15 -10.90
N ALA A 8 -1.02 -9.20 -10.95
CA ALA A 8 -0.71 -7.78 -10.82
C ALA A 8 -0.05 -7.46 -9.47
N PHE A 9 -0.63 -7.93 -8.36
CA PHE A 9 -0.11 -7.68 -7.01
C PHE A 9 1.26 -8.33 -6.79
N ILE A 10 1.35 -9.65 -7.01
CA ILE A 10 2.57 -10.44 -6.79
C ILE A 10 3.65 -10.01 -7.77
N GLY A 11 3.31 -9.83 -9.06
CA GLY A 11 4.24 -9.38 -10.08
C GLY A 11 4.88 -8.03 -9.73
N SER A 12 4.09 -7.09 -9.21
CA SER A 12 4.60 -5.79 -8.75
C SER A 12 5.52 -5.91 -7.54
N SER A 13 5.15 -6.76 -6.57
CA SER A 13 6.01 -7.05 -5.41
C SER A 13 7.34 -7.72 -5.81
N GLN A 14 7.34 -8.59 -6.82
CA GLN A 14 8.57 -9.19 -7.34
C GLN A 14 9.42 -8.16 -8.11
N LEU A 15 8.79 -7.32 -8.95
CA LEU A 15 9.44 -6.21 -9.64
C LEU A 15 10.05 -5.19 -8.68
N ASN A 16 9.48 -5.04 -7.48
CA ASN A 16 10.05 -4.20 -6.44
C ASN A 16 11.50 -4.62 -6.08
N SER A 17 11.79 -5.92 -6.02
CA SER A 17 13.16 -6.41 -5.75
C SER A 17 14.17 -5.96 -6.82
N LEU A 18 13.71 -5.83 -8.08
CA LEU A 18 14.51 -5.33 -9.19
C LEU A 18 14.66 -3.80 -9.12
N CYS A 19 13.58 -3.07 -8.82
CA CYS A 19 13.61 -1.62 -8.65
C CYS A 19 14.52 -1.19 -7.49
N LEU A 20 14.62 -2.00 -6.43
CA LEU A 20 15.51 -1.73 -5.30
C LEU A 20 17.00 -1.73 -5.67
N ARG A 21 17.38 -2.32 -6.82
CA ARG A 21 18.75 -2.18 -7.36
C ARG A 21 19.06 -0.77 -7.87
N TRP A 22 18.05 0.05 -8.14
CA TRP A 22 18.19 1.37 -8.74
C TRP A 22 17.63 2.50 -7.84
N LEU A 23 16.71 2.18 -6.91
CA LEU A 23 15.99 3.14 -6.08
C LEU A 23 15.96 2.70 -4.61
N THR A 24 16.14 3.64 -3.69
CA THR A 24 15.96 3.39 -2.24
C THR A 24 14.48 3.11 -1.91
N SER A 25 14.20 2.20 -0.98
CA SER A 25 12.84 1.86 -0.51
C SER A 25 11.98 3.09 -0.19
N LYS A 26 12.56 4.15 0.38
CA LYS A 26 11.87 5.41 0.70
C LYS A 26 11.31 6.12 -0.52
N LYS A 27 12.10 6.18 -1.60
CA LYS A 27 11.69 6.81 -2.86
C LYS A 27 10.59 5.98 -3.51
N ILE A 28 10.73 4.66 -3.52
CA ILE A 28 9.71 3.75 -4.05
C ILE A 28 8.37 3.93 -3.32
N VAL A 29 8.38 3.90 -1.98
CA VAL A 29 7.15 4.09 -1.19
C VAL A 29 6.52 5.46 -1.46
N THR A 30 7.31 6.53 -1.51
CA THR A 30 6.79 7.88 -1.76
C THR A 30 6.12 7.97 -3.14
N ILE A 31 6.80 7.48 -4.19
CA ILE A 31 6.27 7.54 -5.57
C ILE A 31 5.04 6.64 -5.73
N ALA A 32 5.11 5.40 -5.23
CA ALA A 32 4.01 4.46 -5.31
C ALA A 32 2.77 4.96 -4.54
N LEU A 33 2.95 5.60 -3.38
CA LEU A 33 1.85 6.13 -2.59
C LEU A 33 1.21 7.36 -3.24
N LEU A 34 2.01 8.24 -3.86
CA LEU A 34 1.49 9.35 -4.66
C LEU A 34 0.70 8.83 -5.86
N ALA A 35 1.23 7.85 -6.60
CA ALA A 35 0.52 7.21 -7.71
C ALA A 35 -0.78 6.54 -7.22
N GLN A 36 -0.75 5.87 -6.06
CA GLN A 36 -1.92 5.24 -5.46
C GLN A 36 -3.01 6.25 -5.14
N CYS A 37 -2.67 7.44 -4.63
CA CYS A 37 -3.62 8.52 -4.36
C CYS A 37 -4.24 9.06 -5.65
N VAL A 38 -3.46 9.21 -6.71
CA VAL A 38 -3.97 9.66 -8.02
C VAL A 38 -4.92 8.63 -8.62
N PHE A 39 -4.53 7.36 -8.65
CA PHE A 39 -5.38 6.30 -9.19
C PHE A 39 -6.66 6.08 -8.38
N SER A 40 -6.60 6.17 -7.04
CA SER A 40 -7.79 6.05 -6.20
C SER A 40 -8.74 7.23 -6.37
N LEU A 41 -8.23 8.46 -6.52
CA LEU A 41 -9.07 9.62 -6.87
C LEU A 41 -9.75 9.47 -8.21
N ILE A 42 -9.01 9.05 -9.25
CA ILE A 42 -9.61 8.83 -10.57
C ILE A 42 -10.69 7.73 -10.47
N PHE A 43 -10.42 6.66 -9.72
CA PHE A 43 -11.39 5.59 -9.50
C PHE A 43 -12.66 6.10 -8.79
N LEU A 44 -12.52 6.95 -7.77
CA LEU A 44 -13.64 7.58 -7.07
C LEU A 44 -14.43 8.52 -8.00
N ILE A 45 -13.76 9.33 -8.82
CA ILE A 45 -14.43 10.21 -9.80
C ILE A 45 -15.24 9.38 -10.80
N PHE A 46 -14.69 8.28 -11.31
CA PHE A 46 -15.42 7.37 -12.19
C PHE A 46 -16.64 6.74 -11.50
N ALA A 47 -16.52 6.41 -10.22
CA ALA A 47 -17.62 5.88 -9.42
C ALA A 47 -18.75 6.90 -9.21
N LEU A 48 -18.41 8.17 -9.00
CA LEU A 48 -19.38 9.25 -8.78
C LEU A 48 -20.12 9.66 -10.07
N ASN A 49 -19.55 9.38 -11.24
CA ASN A 49 -20.16 9.69 -12.54
C ASN A 49 -20.90 8.48 -13.15
N ASP A 50 -21.00 7.36 -12.43
CA ASP A 50 -21.57 6.10 -12.92
C ASP A 50 -20.91 5.59 -14.22
N TRP A 51 -19.65 5.95 -14.46
CA TRP A 51 -18.86 5.51 -15.62
C TRP A 51 -18.14 4.18 -15.38
N LEU A 52 -18.39 3.55 -14.24
CA LEU A 52 -17.78 2.27 -13.90
C LEU A 52 -18.43 1.13 -14.67
N ASN A 53 -17.60 0.42 -15.42
CA ASN A 53 -17.91 -0.88 -15.99
C ASN A 53 -17.05 -1.94 -15.28
N LEU A 54 -17.43 -3.22 -15.35
CA LEU A 54 -16.72 -4.34 -14.75
C LEU A 54 -15.23 -4.33 -15.11
N TYR A 55 -14.90 -4.10 -16.39
CA TYR A 55 -13.51 -4.03 -16.87
C TYR A 55 -12.75 -2.84 -16.30
N SER A 56 -13.36 -1.65 -16.24
CA SER A 56 -12.75 -0.45 -15.65
C SER A 56 -12.48 -0.65 -14.17
N THR A 57 -13.43 -1.21 -13.43
CA THR A 57 -13.29 -1.53 -12.01
C THR A 57 -12.14 -2.51 -11.76
N ILE A 58 -12.05 -3.58 -12.55
CA ILE A 58 -10.91 -4.53 -12.47
C ILE A 58 -9.59 -3.82 -12.77
N GLY A 59 -9.56 -2.94 -13.78
CA GLY A 59 -8.37 -2.16 -14.12
C GLY A 59 -7.90 -1.26 -12.98
N PHE A 60 -8.81 -0.50 -12.36
CA PHE A 60 -8.48 0.36 -11.22
C PHE A 60 -8.03 -0.43 -9.99
N ILE A 61 -8.68 -1.56 -9.69
CA ILE A 61 -8.26 -2.44 -8.60
C ILE A 61 -6.86 -3.02 -8.89
N ALA A 62 -6.59 -3.44 -10.12
CA ALA A 62 -5.27 -3.95 -10.51
C ALA A 62 -4.18 -2.87 -10.37
N LEU A 63 -4.45 -1.63 -10.78
CA LEU A 63 -3.52 -0.50 -10.60
C LEU A 63 -3.28 -0.18 -9.12
N PHE A 64 -4.32 -0.19 -8.30
CA PHE A 64 -4.21 0.03 -6.87
C PHE A 64 -3.41 -1.09 -6.18
N LEU A 65 -3.67 -2.34 -6.54
CA LEU A 65 -2.92 -3.50 -6.07
C LEU A 65 -1.45 -3.47 -6.53
N CYS A 66 -1.19 -3.01 -7.76
CA CYS A 66 0.17 -2.81 -8.25
C CYS A 66 0.94 -1.85 -7.33
N CYS A 67 0.35 -0.70 -7.00
CA CYS A 67 0.93 0.26 -6.06
C CYS A 67 1.14 -0.36 -4.66
N LEU A 68 0.14 -1.08 -4.15
CA LEU A 68 0.25 -1.79 -2.87
C LEU A 68 1.36 -2.85 -2.87
N GLY A 69 1.59 -3.53 -3.99
CA GLY A 69 2.66 -4.50 -4.15
C GLY A 69 4.06 -3.89 -3.99
N PHE A 70 4.23 -2.62 -4.35
CA PHE A 70 5.46 -1.88 -4.06
C PHE A 70 5.49 -1.36 -2.62
N ILE A 71 4.38 -0.83 -2.11
CA ILE A 71 4.35 -0.18 -0.78
C ILE A 71 4.53 -1.18 0.34
N ASN A 72 3.83 -2.31 0.30
CA ASN A 72 3.77 -3.27 1.40
C ASN A 72 5.16 -3.80 1.83
N PRO A 73 5.98 -4.39 0.94
CA PRO A 73 7.30 -4.91 1.34
C PRO A 73 8.27 -3.81 1.76
N ASN A 74 8.25 -2.64 1.10
CA ASN A 74 9.16 -1.54 1.43
C ASN A 74 8.80 -0.84 2.74
N ALA A 75 7.51 -0.58 2.96
CA ALA A 75 7.03 0.06 4.18
C ALA A 75 7.28 -0.85 5.39
N ALA A 76 7.02 -2.16 5.26
CA ALA A 76 7.33 -3.15 6.29
C ALA A 76 8.82 -3.19 6.62
N ALA A 77 9.69 -3.25 5.59
CA ALA A 77 11.14 -3.23 5.78
C ALA A 77 11.60 -1.96 6.51
N LEU A 78 11.11 -0.78 6.09
CA LEU A 78 11.45 0.50 6.71
C LEU A 78 10.95 0.60 8.16
N SER A 79 9.76 0.08 8.47
CA SER A 79 9.21 0.11 9.83
C SER A 79 9.89 -0.87 10.78
N LEU A 80 10.40 -2.00 10.26
CA LEU A 80 11.04 -3.05 11.06
C LEU A 80 12.55 -2.84 11.22
N ALA A 81 13.20 -2.10 10.31
CA ALA A 81 14.63 -1.77 10.38
C ALA A 81 15.12 -1.32 11.77
N PRO A 82 14.46 -0.38 12.48
CA PRO A 82 14.91 0.06 13.82
C PRO A 82 14.65 -0.97 14.93
N PHE A 83 13.83 -2.00 14.70
CA PHE A 83 13.40 -2.98 15.71
C PHE A 83 14.04 -4.36 15.55
N SER A 84 15.24 -4.45 14.98
CA SER A 84 15.93 -5.72 14.71
C SER A 84 16.02 -6.66 15.94
N LYS A 85 16.26 -6.11 17.14
CA LYS A 85 16.32 -6.88 18.41
C LYS A 85 14.98 -7.50 18.82
N ASN A 86 13.85 -6.88 18.44
CA ASN A 86 12.48 -7.30 18.80
C ASN A 86 11.61 -7.53 17.53
N ALA A 87 12.22 -7.98 16.43
CA ALA A 87 11.58 -8.03 15.12
C ALA A 87 10.31 -8.89 15.09
N GLY A 88 10.27 -9.97 15.89
CA GLY A 88 9.10 -10.84 16.01
C GLY A 88 7.88 -10.12 16.61
N SER A 89 8.05 -9.46 17.76
CA SER A 89 6.99 -8.69 18.40
C SER A 89 6.55 -7.48 17.55
N ALA A 90 7.49 -6.80 16.90
CA ALA A 90 7.20 -5.67 16.01
C ALA A 90 6.38 -6.11 14.78
N SER A 91 6.73 -7.24 14.16
CA SER A 91 5.99 -7.80 13.02
C SER A 91 4.59 -8.27 13.44
N ALA A 92 4.45 -8.87 14.63
CA ALA A 92 3.15 -9.27 15.18
C ALA A 92 2.24 -8.05 15.41
N LEU A 93 2.77 -6.96 15.97
CA LEU A 93 2.02 -5.72 16.15
C LEU A 93 1.61 -5.11 14.80
N MET A 94 2.51 -5.10 13.81
CA MET A 94 2.21 -4.61 12.46
C MET A 94 1.06 -5.41 11.82
N GLY A 95 1.08 -6.74 11.96
CA GLY A 95 -0.01 -7.61 11.49
C GLY A 95 -1.33 -7.37 12.24
N ALA A 96 -1.28 -7.22 13.57
CA ALA A 96 -2.46 -6.91 14.37
C ALA A 96 -3.10 -5.58 13.98
N LEU A 97 -2.29 -4.54 13.73
CA LEU A 97 -2.75 -3.24 13.24
C LEU A 97 -3.37 -3.35 11.84
N GLN A 98 -2.74 -4.10 10.93
CA GLN A 98 -3.28 -4.31 9.58
C GLN A 98 -4.64 -5.01 9.62
N MET A 99 -4.78 -6.06 10.45
CA MET A 99 -6.05 -6.76 10.66
C MET A 99 -7.10 -5.84 11.30
N GLY A 100 -6.74 -5.10 12.35
CA GLY A 100 -7.65 -4.19 13.03
C GLY A 100 -8.17 -3.07 12.12
N LEU A 101 -7.28 -2.44 11.35
CA LEU A 101 -7.66 -1.44 10.36
C LEU A 101 -8.49 -2.03 9.23
N GLY A 102 -8.18 -3.27 8.79
CA GLY A 102 -8.97 -4.00 7.81
C GLY A 102 -10.40 -4.30 8.30
N ALA A 103 -10.55 -4.68 9.57
CA ALA A 103 -11.85 -4.89 10.19
C ALA A 103 -12.66 -3.58 10.27
N LEU A 104 -12.02 -2.47 10.68
CA LEU A 104 -12.65 -1.15 10.68
C LEU A 104 -13.09 -0.73 9.28
N ALA A 105 -12.23 -0.91 8.27
CA ALA A 105 -12.59 -0.63 6.88
C ALA A 105 -13.76 -1.49 6.40
N SER A 106 -13.80 -2.77 6.77
CA SER A 106 -14.92 -3.67 6.45
C SER A 106 -16.24 -3.20 7.04
N VAL A 107 -16.24 -2.81 8.33
CA VAL A 107 -17.42 -2.22 8.99
C VAL A 107 -17.85 -0.93 8.30
N MET A 108 -16.90 -0.04 7.98
CA MET A 108 -17.20 1.21 7.27
C MET A 108 -17.87 0.96 5.92
N VAL A 109 -17.39 0.00 5.12
CA VAL A 109 -18.02 -0.38 3.86
C VAL A 109 -19.40 -1.01 4.09
N SER A 110 -19.55 -1.86 5.11
CA SER A 110 -20.80 -2.56 5.43
C SER A 110 -21.94 -1.63 5.89
N LEU A 111 -21.64 -0.41 6.33
CA LEU A 111 -22.67 0.58 6.69
C LEU A 111 -23.34 1.19 5.45
N PHE A 112 -22.76 1.05 4.26
CA PHE A 112 -23.36 1.53 3.02
C PHE A 112 -24.30 0.49 2.42
N SER A 113 -25.36 0.95 1.76
CA SER A 113 -26.37 0.08 1.14
C SER A 113 -25.79 -0.76 -0.01
N GLU A 114 -26.23 -2.02 -0.16
CA GLU A 114 -25.69 -3.02 -1.10
C GLU A 114 -25.71 -2.60 -2.58
N HIS A 115 -26.49 -1.59 -2.95
CA HIS A 115 -26.64 -1.13 -4.34
C HIS A 115 -25.63 -0.06 -4.77
N SER A 116 -24.73 0.39 -3.89
CA SER A 116 -23.78 1.47 -4.23
C SER A 116 -22.38 0.94 -4.56
N VAL A 117 -21.84 1.37 -5.71
CA VAL A 117 -20.45 1.08 -6.14
C VAL A 117 -19.43 2.08 -5.58
N ILE A 118 -19.91 3.14 -4.91
CA ILE A 118 -19.12 4.26 -4.37
C ILE A 118 -18.32 3.90 -3.09
N PRO A 119 -18.82 3.07 -2.14
CA PRO A 119 -18.17 2.86 -0.85
C PRO A 119 -16.74 2.31 -0.97
N MET A 120 -16.48 1.43 -1.93
CA MET A 120 -15.17 0.81 -2.12
C MET A 120 -14.10 1.84 -2.57
N PRO A 121 -14.25 2.56 -3.71
CA PRO A 121 -13.34 3.64 -4.10
C PRO A 121 -13.16 4.70 -3.02
N LEU A 122 -14.23 5.03 -2.28
CA LEU A 122 -14.20 6.02 -1.21
C LEU A 122 -13.26 5.60 -0.08
N VAL A 123 -13.43 4.39 0.46
CA VAL A 123 -12.59 3.87 1.55
C VAL A 123 -11.14 3.69 1.09
N MET A 124 -10.93 3.22 -0.14
CA MET A 124 -9.59 3.10 -0.73
C MET A 124 -8.90 4.46 -0.86
N THR A 125 -9.64 5.49 -1.29
CA THR A 125 -9.12 6.86 -1.40
C THR A 125 -8.78 7.42 -0.03
N ALA A 126 -9.71 7.32 0.94
CA ALA A 126 -9.47 7.78 2.31
C ALA A 126 -8.23 7.11 2.93
N ALA A 127 -8.09 5.79 2.78
CA ALA A 127 -6.94 5.06 3.30
C ALA A 127 -5.62 5.50 2.63
N ALA A 128 -5.61 5.71 1.31
CA ALA A 128 -4.43 6.19 0.59
C ALA A 128 -3.99 7.59 1.05
N PHE A 129 -4.95 8.50 1.25
CA PHE A 129 -4.68 9.85 1.76
C PHE A 129 -4.20 9.84 3.21
N ILE A 130 -4.81 9.03 4.07
CA ILE A 130 -4.35 8.86 5.46
C ILE A 130 -2.90 8.36 5.46
N ALA A 131 -2.59 7.34 4.65
CA ALA A 131 -1.23 6.84 4.51
C ALA A 131 -0.25 7.92 4.00
N LEU A 132 -0.67 8.74 3.03
CA LEU A 132 0.16 9.84 2.51
C LEU A 132 0.44 10.90 3.58
N VAL A 133 -0.58 11.32 4.33
CA VAL A 133 -0.44 12.26 5.45
C VAL A 133 0.50 11.69 6.52
N CYS A 134 0.32 10.42 6.90
CA CYS A 134 1.22 9.73 7.82
C CYS A 134 2.67 9.72 7.32
N LEU A 135 2.90 9.46 6.03
CA LEU A 135 4.24 9.49 5.43
C LEU A 135 4.86 10.90 5.46
N LEU A 136 4.08 11.94 5.12
CA LEU A 136 4.55 13.32 5.11
C LEU A 136 4.90 13.81 6.52
N ILE A 137 4.06 13.49 7.51
CA ILE A 137 4.33 13.75 8.92
C ILE A 137 5.60 12.99 9.35
N GLY A 138 5.68 11.68 9.07
CA GLY A 138 6.85 10.86 9.41
C GLY A 138 8.15 11.41 8.83
N LYS A 139 8.16 11.82 7.56
CA LYS A 139 9.33 12.46 6.92
C LYS A 139 9.74 13.77 7.58
N ARG A 140 8.80 14.53 8.15
CA ARG A 140 9.09 15.80 8.83
C ARG A 140 9.68 15.61 10.23
N PHE A 141 9.27 14.55 10.93
CA PHE A 141 9.67 14.30 12.32
C PHE A 141 10.93 13.42 12.45
N ILE A 142 11.20 12.52 11.51
CA ILE A 142 12.33 11.59 11.59
C ILE A 142 13.57 12.22 10.92
N LYS A 143 14.43 12.87 11.74
CA LYS A 143 15.70 13.48 11.31
C LYS A 143 16.92 12.55 11.39
N THR A 144 16.79 11.43 12.12
CA THR A 144 17.87 10.44 12.30
C THR A 144 17.48 9.17 11.59
N GLU A 145 18.08 8.93 10.42
CA GLU A 145 17.75 7.78 9.58
C GLU A 145 18.65 6.60 9.94
N ILE A 146 18.05 5.53 10.44
CA ILE A 146 18.69 4.21 10.38
C ILE A 146 18.45 3.72 8.95
N GLU A 147 19.48 3.81 8.11
CA GLU A 147 19.46 3.14 6.81
C GLU A 147 19.12 1.67 7.05
N ALA A 148 18.07 1.18 6.38
CA ALA A 148 17.78 -0.23 6.36
C ALA A 148 18.98 -0.91 5.69
N SER A 149 19.85 -1.45 6.54
CA SER A 149 21.15 -2.04 6.23
C SER A 149 21.18 -2.69 4.85
N GLU A 150 21.96 -2.07 3.96
CA GLU A 150 22.44 -2.63 2.68
C GLU A 150 23.20 -3.97 2.89
N ASN A 151 23.50 -4.33 4.14
CA ASN A 151 24.33 -5.47 4.51
C ASN A 151 23.58 -6.80 4.75
N ALA A 152 22.24 -6.84 4.72
CA ALA A 152 21.52 -8.11 4.86
C ALA A 152 21.52 -8.96 3.57
N ALA A 153 21.79 -8.35 2.41
CA ALA A 153 21.85 -9.06 1.12
C ALA A 153 23.22 -9.71 0.85
N VAL A 154 24.29 -9.30 1.55
CA VAL A 154 25.66 -9.77 1.28
C VAL A 154 26.02 -11.03 2.09
N VAL A 155 25.26 -11.36 3.14
CA VAL A 155 25.56 -12.55 3.99
C VAL A 155 24.87 -13.83 3.48
N ALA A 156 24.06 -13.73 2.42
CA ALA A 156 23.35 -14.86 1.81
C ALA A 156 24.01 -15.40 0.53
N HIS A 157 25.28 -15.06 0.29
CA HIS A 157 26.11 -15.66 -0.76
C HIS A 157 27.20 -16.55 -0.17
#